data_AF-A0A2S6TUC2-F1
#
_entry.id   AF-A0A2S6TUC2-F1
#
_cell.length_a   1.000
_cell.length_b   1.000
_cell.length_c   1.000
_cell.angle_alpha   90.00
_cell.angle_beta   90.00
_cell.angle_gamma   90.00
#
_symmetry.space_group_name_H-M   'P 1'
#
loop_
_entity.id
_entity.type
_entity.pdbx_description
1 polymer ?
#
loop_
_entity_poly.entity_id
_entity_poly.type
_entity_poly.pdbx_seq_one_letter_code
_entity_poly.pdbx_strand_id
1 'polypeptide(L)'
;MFRRKFEKKLFSSVIIISHLTIMTCMVSGCDETKRVFGQTKLAPDEFTVYRRAPLNIPPDFSLRPPNPGAKRLNNVDPRTSIGKTLGVLDNSRDKRSERNLKYSSGEAALLQLFETDRANPNIRKLIERETASLYEKDKTITDKMLFWATKPKFGTALDPVKEKKRIEQNQVSGKKINSGEVPIISRKTKSKIPAIWR
;
A
#
# COMPACT_ATOMS: atom_id res chain seq x y z
N MET A 1 -13.66 -47.54 -52.74
CA MET A 1 -13.88 -46.12 -52.34
C MET A 1 -14.37 -45.95 -50.88
N PHE A 2 -14.97 -46.97 -50.25
CA PHE A 2 -15.58 -46.87 -48.90
C PHE A 2 -14.57 -46.74 -47.73
N ARG A 3 -13.43 -47.44 -47.79
CA ARG A 3 -12.39 -47.44 -46.72
C ARG A 3 -11.80 -46.06 -46.40
N ARG A 4 -11.51 -45.24 -47.42
CA ARG A 4 -10.96 -43.89 -47.25
C ARG A 4 -11.95 -42.89 -46.64
N LYS A 5 -13.27 -43.14 -46.78
CA LYS A 5 -14.32 -42.27 -46.20
C LYS A 5 -14.52 -42.59 -44.71
N PHE A 6 -14.34 -43.85 -44.32
CA PHE A 6 -14.43 -44.32 -42.94
C PHE A 6 -13.24 -43.85 -42.09
N GLU A 7 -12.01 -43.94 -42.62
CA GLU A 7 -10.84 -43.42 -41.91
C GLU A 7 -10.87 -41.90 -41.73
N LYS A 8 -11.31 -41.14 -42.73
CA LYS A 8 -11.47 -39.68 -42.60
C LYS A 8 -12.47 -39.29 -41.51
N LYS A 9 -13.55 -40.05 -41.32
CA LYS A 9 -14.52 -39.81 -40.24
C LYS A 9 -13.94 -40.19 -38.87
N LEU A 10 -13.16 -41.25 -38.79
CA LEU A 10 -12.45 -41.64 -37.56
C LEU A 10 -11.40 -40.59 -37.16
N PHE A 11 -10.57 -40.12 -38.09
CA PHE A 11 -9.59 -39.06 -37.83
C PHE A 11 -10.26 -37.74 -37.43
N SER A 12 -11.37 -37.35 -38.07
CA SER A 12 -12.12 -36.15 -37.68
C SER A 12 -12.71 -36.25 -36.27
N SER A 13 -13.28 -37.39 -35.89
CA SER A 13 -13.80 -37.59 -34.54
C SER A 13 -12.70 -37.57 -33.48
N VAL A 14 -11.53 -38.15 -33.77
CA VAL A 14 -10.37 -38.12 -32.84
C VAL A 14 -9.86 -36.69 -32.63
N ILE A 15 -9.81 -35.87 -33.69
CA ILE A 15 -9.40 -34.46 -33.59
C ILE A 15 -10.38 -33.66 -32.73
N ILE A 16 -11.69 -33.84 -32.94
CA ILE A 16 -12.75 -33.16 -32.18
C ILE A 16 -12.69 -33.56 -30.70
N ILE A 17 -12.50 -34.85 -30.40
CA ILE A 17 -12.38 -35.33 -29.02
C ILE A 17 -11.12 -34.76 -28.36
N SER A 18 -9.99 -34.65 -29.08
CA SER A 18 -8.77 -34.05 -28.54
C SER A 18 -8.91 -32.56 -28.23
N HIS A 19 -9.65 -31.81 -29.06
CA HIS A 19 -9.92 -30.40 -28.79
C HIS A 19 -10.86 -30.21 -27.61
N LEU A 20 -11.87 -31.07 -27.48
CA LEU A 20 -12.81 -31.03 -26.36
C LEU A 20 -12.13 -31.34 -25.01
N THR A 21 -11.18 -32.26 -24.99
CA THR A 21 -10.39 -32.56 -23.78
C THR A 21 -9.43 -31.43 -23.42
N ILE A 22 -8.75 -30.83 -24.41
CA ILE A 22 -7.86 -29.67 -24.20
C ILE A 22 -8.65 -28.47 -23.63
N MET A 23 -9.82 -28.17 -24.18
CA MET A 23 -10.69 -27.07 -23.73
C MET A 23 -11.14 -27.28 -22.26
N THR A 24 -11.45 -28.52 -21.88
CA THR A 24 -11.87 -28.87 -20.53
C THR A 24 -10.73 -28.70 -19.51
N CYS A 25 -9.50 -29.03 -19.88
CA CYS A 25 -8.33 -28.84 -19.01
C CYS A 25 -8.02 -27.37 -18.71
N MET A 26 -8.43 -26.42 -19.56
CA MET A 26 -8.19 -25.00 -19.31
C MET A 26 -9.11 -24.38 -18.26
N VAL A 27 -10.28 -24.97 -17.99
CA VAL A 27 -11.25 -24.41 -17.02
C VAL A 27 -11.04 -24.90 -15.59
N SER A 28 -10.32 -26.01 -15.37
CA SER A 28 -10.11 -26.60 -14.04
C SER A 28 -9.23 -25.78 -13.07
N GLY A 29 -8.61 -24.68 -13.54
CA GLY A 29 -7.74 -23.81 -12.72
C GLY A 29 -8.41 -22.57 -12.11
N CYS A 30 -9.69 -22.30 -12.40
CA CYS A 30 -10.32 -21.03 -12.01
C CYS A 30 -10.52 -20.86 -10.49
N ASP A 31 -10.56 -21.92 -9.68
CA ASP A 31 -10.72 -21.79 -8.22
C ASP A 31 -9.44 -21.28 -7.53
N GLU A 32 -8.28 -21.76 -7.97
CA GLU A 32 -6.99 -21.37 -7.41
C GLU A 32 -6.68 -19.88 -7.66
N THR A 33 -7.05 -19.38 -8.85
CA THR A 33 -6.90 -17.95 -9.16
C THR A 33 -7.73 -17.08 -8.21
N LYS A 34 -8.97 -17.46 -7.87
CA LYS A 34 -9.82 -16.71 -6.93
C LYS A 34 -9.22 -16.66 -5.52
N ARG A 35 -8.49 -17.70 -5.11
CA ARG A 35 -7.76 -17.74 -3.84
C ARG A 35 -6.58 -16.79 -3.83
N VAL A 36 -5.78 -16.78 -4.90
CA VAL A 36 -4.63 -15.86 -5.06
C VAL A 36 -5.09 -14.40 -5.17
N PHE A 37 -6.22 -14.14 -5.82
CA PHE A 37 -6.82 -12.80 -5.93
C PHE A 37 -7.57 -12.35 -4.64
N GLY A 38 -7.53 -13.14 -3.57
CA GLY A 38 -8.10 -12.77 -2.26
C GLY A 38 -9.64 -12.66 -2.25
N GLN A 39 -10.32 -13.21 -3.27
CA GLN A 39 -11.79 -13.24 -3.31
C GLN A 39 -12.38 -14.31 -2.38
N THR A 40 -11.56 -15.25 -1.90
CA THR A 40 -11.94 -16.22 -0.87
C THR A 40 -11.35 -15.82 0.48
N LYS A 41 -12.21 -15.73 1.49
CA LYS A 41 -11.83 -15.39 2.87
C LYS A 41 -11.10 -16.57 3.52
N LEU A 42 -9.78 -16.54 3.53
CA LEU A 42 -8.95 -17.45 4.34
C LEU A 42 -9.00 -16.97 5.80
N ALA A 43 -9.75 -17.68 6.65
CA ALA A 43 -9.69 -17.42 8.08
C ALA A 43 -8.29 -17.82 8.60
N PRO A 44 -7.66 -17.03 9.47
CA PRO A 44 -6.38 -17.38 10.06
C PRO A 44 -6.55 -18.64 10.92
N ASP A 45 -5.67 -19.63 10.77
CA ASP A 45 -5.68 -20.84 11.58
C ASP A 45 -5.40 -20.52 13.05
N GLU A 46 -6.44 -20.60 13.88
CA GLU A 46 -6.38 -20.35 15.32
C GLU A 46 -5.54 -21.38 16.09
N PHE A 47 -5.12 -22.48 15.46
CA PHE A 47 -4.32 -23.54 16.08
C PHE A 47 -2.85 -23.55 15.60
N THR A 48 -2.43 -22.62 14.74
CA THR A 48 -1.02 -22.56 14.33
C THR A 48 -0.13 -22.18 15.52
N VAL A 49 0.69 -23.13 15.98
CA VAL A 49 1.70 -22.90 17.03
C VAL A 49 2.98 -22.35 16.41
N TYR A 50 3.37 -21.15 16.81
CA TYR A 50 4.64 -20.53 16.38
C TYR A 50 5.77 -20.87 17.34
N ARG A 51 6.95 -21.23 16.80
CA ARG A 51 8.16 -21.44 17.59
C ARG A 51 8.66 -20.10 18.13
N ARG A 52 8.86 -20.02 19.44
CA ARG A 52 9.51 -18.87 20.09
C ARG A 52 11.02 -18.95 19.86
N ALA A 53 11.71 -17.81 19.89
CA ALA A 53 13.17 -17.81 19.87
C ALA A 53 13.71 -18.68 21.03
N PRO A 54 14.74 -19.52 20.79
CA PRO A 54 15.33 -20.35 21.84
C PRO A 54 15.87 -19.46 22.96
N LEU A 55 15.71 -19.89 24.20
CA LEU A 55 16.18 -19.15 25.36
C LEU A 55 17.66 -19.47 25.59
N ASN A 56 18.56 -18.62 25.10
CA ASN A 56 19.98 -18.71 25.45
C ASN A 56 20.17 -18.06 26.82
N ILE A 57 20.44 -18.89 27.82
CA ILE A 57 20.77 -18.44 29.17
C ILE A 57 22.24 -18.01 29.16
N PRO A 58 22.55 -16.72 29.38
CA PRO A 58 23.93 -16.29 29.53
C PRO A 58 24.55 -16.89 30.80
N PRO A 59 25.87 -17.14 30.83
CA PRO A 59 26.56 -17.75 31.96
C PRO A 59 26.55 -16.90 33.24
N ASP A 60 26.17 -15.62 33.14
CA ASP A 60 26.03 -14.71 34.28
C ASP A 60 24.55 -14.38 34.52
N PHE A 61 24.04 -14.80 35.68
CA PHE A 61 22.63 -14.71 36.09
C PHE A 61 22.30 -13.43 36.87
N SER A 62 23.19 -12.44 36.87
CA SER A 62 23.07 -11.19 37.62
C SER A 62 22.06 -10.18 37.01
N LEU A 63 20.96 -10.67 36.43
CA LEU A 63 19.90 -9.83 35.89
C LEU A 63 19.03 -9.27 37.04
N ARG A 64 18.90 -7.95 37.06
CA ARG A 64 17.91 -7.26 37.90
C ARG A 64 16.51 -7.80 37.53
N PRO A 65 15.65 -8.12 38.52
CA PRO A 65 14.29 -8.55 38.24
C PRO A 65 13.60 -7.55 37.32
N PRO A 66 12.94 -8.01 36.23
CA PRO A 66 12.22 -7.10 35.35
C PRO A 66 11.11 -6.43 36.14
N ASN A 67 10.94 -5.12 35.95
CA ASN A 67 9.89 -4.38 36.63
C ASN A 67 8.51 -5.00 36.33
N PRO A 68 7.66 -5.23 37.35
CA PRO A 68 6.33 -5.75 37.14
C PRO A 68 5.55 -4.82 36.20
N GLY A 69 5.03 -5.39 35.10
CA GLY A 69 4.33 -4.64 34.05
C GLY A 69 5.18 -4.17 32.87
N ALA A 70 6.51 -4.32 32.91
CA ALA A 70 7.36 -4.00 31.75
C ALA A 70 7.11 -4.97 30.58
N LYS A 71 7.10 -4.44 29.35
CA LYS A 71 6.94 -5.23 28.13
C LYS A 71 8.07 -6.24 28.02
N ARG A 72 7.74 -7.52 27.87
CA ARG A 72 8.74 -8.59 27.67
C ARG A 72 9.54 -8.33 26.39
N LEU A 73 10.86 -8.38 26.47
CA LEU A 73 11.77 -8.17 25.33
C LEU A 73 11.55 -9.19 24.20
N ASN A 74 11.12 -10.41 24.53
CA ASN A 74 10.98 -11.51 23.57
C ASN A 74 9.54 -11.75 23.10
N ASN A 75 8.59 -10.83 23.36
CA ASN A 75 7.24 -10.97 22.83
C ASN A 75 7.15 -10.31 21.45
N VAL A 76 7.48 -11.09 20.41
CA VAL A 76 7.29 -10.67 19.02
C VAL A 76 5.80 -10.77 18.71
N ASP A 77 5.16 -9.64 18.41
CA ASP A 77 3.79 -9.64 17.90
C ASP A 77 3.81 -10.14 16.44
N PRO A 78 3.08 -11.22 16.10
CA PRO A 78 3.09 -11.82 14.76
C PRO A 78 2.65 -10.87 13.66
N ARG A 79 1.84 -9.83 13.96
CA ARG A 79 1.48 -8.80 12.97
C ARG A 79 2.64 -7.87 12.65
N THR A 80 3.51 -7.64 13.61
CA THR A 80 4.69 -6.76 13.44
C THR A 80 5.89 -7.48 12.83
N SER A 81 6.02 -8.80 12.98
CA SER A 81 7.10 -9.57 12.36
C SER A 81 6.96 -9.64 10.84
N ILE A 82 5.74 -9.80 10.32
CA ILE A 82 5.47 -9.78 8.87
C ILE A 82 5.90 -8.45 8.26
N GLY A 83 5.54 -7.32 8.88
CA GLY A 83 5.95 -6.03 8.35
C GLY A 83 7.47 -5.78 8.46
N LYS A 84 8.18 -6.48 9.34
CA LYS A 84 9.65 -6.44 9.40
C LYS A 84 10.29 -7.29 8.30
N THR A 85 9.74 -8.47 7.97
CA THR A 85 10.24 -9.29 6.86
C THR A 85 9.88 -8.70 5.49
N LEU A 86 8.72 -8.04 5.39
CA LEU A 86 8.29 -7.33 4.19
C LEU A 86 8.95 -5.94 4.03
N GLY A 87 9.79 -5.50 4.98
CA GLY A 87 10.44 -4.19 4.95
C GLY A 87 9.50 -2.98 5.15
N VAL A 88 8.22 -3.21 5.43
CA VAL A 88 7.17 -2.17 5.56
C VAL A 88 7.20 -1.46 6.93
N LEU A 89 7.79 -2.08 7.96
CA LEU A 89 7.73 -1.57 9.35
C LEU A 89 9.09 -1.28 9.99
N ASP A 90 10.20 -1.24 9.24
CA ASP A 90 11.49 -0.88 9.83
C ASP A 90 11.60 0.63 10.07
N ASN A 91 11.09 1.07 11.23
CA ASN A 91 11.28 2.41 11.77
C ASN A 91 12.56 2.50 12.63
N SER A 92 13.53 1.59 12.47
CA SER A 92 14.85 1.73 13.08
C SER A 92 15.61 2.79 12.30
N ARG A 93 15.48 4.03 12.78
CA ARG A 93 16.20 5.22 12.33
C ARG A 93 17.69 5.13 12.66
N ASP A 94 18.39 4.11 12.16
CA ASP A 94 19.83 4.13 12.12
C ASP A 94 20.29 4.71 10.79
N LYS A 95 20.84 5.92 10.91
CA LYS A 95 21.62 6.63 9.90
C LYS A 95 22.72 5.67 9.39
N ARG A 96 22.52 5.03 8.24
CA ARG A 96 23.54 4.55 7.27
C ARG A 96 22.97 3.41 6.40
N SER A 97 22.08 3.74 5.48
CA SER A 97 21.93 2.94 4.25
C SER A 97 21.31 3.80 3.15
N GLU A 98 22.02 4.88 2.80
CA GLU A 98 22.04 5.26 1.39
C GLU A 98 22.91 4.21 0.68
N ARG A 99 22.36 3.65 -0.40
CA ARG A 99 22.95 2.70 -1.37
C ARG A 99 22.58 1.22 -1.13
N ASN A 100 21.65 0.78 -1.98
CA ASN A 100 21.28 -0.60 -2.28
C ASN A 100 20.22 -1.26 -1.38
N LEU A 101 19.04 -0.64 -1.27
CA LEU A 101 17.84 -1.47 -1.35
C LEU A 101 17.83 -2.03 -2.78
N LYS A 102 18.35 -3.25 -2.96
CA LYS A 102 18.13 -3.99 -4.21
C LYS A 102 16.64 -4.28 -4.26
N TYR A 103 15.90 -3.39 -4.90
CA TYR A 103 14.47 -3.56 -5.13
C TYR A 103 14.24 -4.95 -5.72
N SER A 104 13.24 -5.65 -5.23
CA SER A 104 12.82 -6.91 -5.84
C SER A 104 12.41 -6.66 -7.30
N SER A 105 12.42 -7.68 -8.15
CA SER A 105 12.00 -7.54 -9.56
C SER A 105 10.58 -6.96 -9.68
N GLY A 106 9.69 -7.30 -8.74
CA GLY A 106 8.34 -6.74 -8.66
C GLY A 106 8.31 -5.27 -8.23
N GLU A 107 9.12 -4.89 -7.25
CA GLU A 107 9.24 -3.49 -6.84
C GLU A 107 9.81 -2.61 -7.95
N ALA A 108 10.84 -3.08 -8.67
CA ALA A 108 11.41 -2.34 -9.79
C ALA A 108 10.37 -2.08 -10.89
N ALA A 109 9.51 -3.06 -11.20
CA ALA A 109 8.42 -2.90 -12.15
C ALA A 109 7.37 -1.86 -11.68
N LEU A 110 7.04 -1.84 -10.39
CA LEU A 110 6.15 -0.84 -9.82
C LEU A 110 6.78 0.56 -9.85
N LEU A 111 8.05 0.69 -9.50
CA LEU A 111 8.76 1.98 -9.54
C LEU A 111 8.82 2.53 -10.97
N GLN A 112 9.03 1.67 -11.96
CA GLN A 112 8.99 2.04 -13.37
C GLN A 112 7.58 2.45 -13.82
N LEU A 113 6.54 1.75 -13.34
CA LEU A 113 5.14 2.09 -13.64
C LEU A 113 4.75 3.48 -13.07
N PHE A 114 5.21 3.79 -11.86
CA PHE A 114 4.90 5.05 -11.18
C PHE A 114 5.92 6.17 -11.47
N GLU A 115 6.97 5.89 -12.25
CA GLU A 115 8.10 6.80 -12.52
C GLU A 115 8.66 7.46 -11.24
N THR A 116 8.67 6.69 -10.14
CA THR A 116 9.18 7.14 -8.84
C THR A 116 10.71 7.07 -8.76
N ASP A 117 11.35 6.52 -9.80
CA ASP A 117 12.79 6.54 -10.03
C ASP A 117 13.37 7.97 -10.14
N ARG A 118 12.53 8.96 -10.47
CA ARG A 118 12.89 10.38 -10.55
C ARG A 118 12.53 11.21 -9.31
N ALA A 119 12.03 10.58 -8.25
CA ALA A 119 11.68 11.31 -7.03
C ALA A 119 12.93 11.93 -6.38
N ASN A 120 12.85 13.21 -6.00
CA ASN A 120 13.97 13.89 -5.34
C ASN A 120 14.27 13.22 -3.99
N PRO A 121 15.48 12.66 -3.78
CA PRO A 121 15.82 11.95 -2.54
C PRO A 121 15.80 12.88 -1.31
N ASN A 122 15.95 14.19 -1.52
CA ASN A 122 15.91 15.21 -0.48
C ASN A 122 14.54 15.92 -0.37
N ILE A 123 13.45 15.36 -0.92
CA ILE A 123 12.12 15.99 -0.89
C ILE A 123 11.67 16.39 0.52
N ARG A 124 12.04 15.61 1.54
CA ARG A 124 11.74 15.94 2.95
C ARG A 124 12.40 17.25 3.38
N LYS A 125 13.68 17.44 3.08
CA LYS A 125 14.41 18.69 3.38
C LYS A 125 13.87 19.87 2.59
N LEU A 126 13.42 19.65 1.36
CA LEU A 126 12.80 20.69 0.54
C LEU A 126 11.46 21.13 1.16
N ILE A 127 10.58 20.19 1.50
CA ILE A 127 9.30 20.46 2.16
C ILE A 127 9.53 21.16 3.49
N GLU A 128 10.47 20.69 4.31
CA GLU A 128 10.81 21.34 5.58
C GLU A 128 11.26 22.79 5.38
N ARG A 129 12.10 23.06 4.38
CA ARG A 129 12.54 24.42 4.05
C ARG A 129 11.37 25.32 3.58
N GLU A 130 10.51 24.79 2.71
CA GLU A 130 9.35 25.54 2.18
C GLU A 130 8.32 25.81 3.28
N THR A 131 8.12 24.84 4.18
CA THR A 131 7.13 24.92 5.27
C THR A 131 7.67 25.59 6.54
N ALA A 132 8.99 25.79 6.68
CA ALA A 132 9.60 26.43 7.84
C ALA A 132 8.96 27.78 8.20
N SER A 133 8.65 28.61 7.19
CA SER A 133 8.00 29.91 7.39
C SER A 133 6.56 29.83 7.92
N LEU A 134 5.89 28.68 7.77
CA LEU A 134 4.55 28.42 8.32
C LEU A 134 4.60 28.04 9.81
N TYR A 135 5.75 27.57 10.30
CA TYR A 135 5.98 27.28 11.72
C TYR A 135 6.35 28.54 12.50
N GLU A 136 7.14 29.43 11.89
CA GLU A 136 7.66 30.66 12.53
C GLU A 136 6.64 31.80 12.61
N LYS A 137 5.53 31.76 11.84
CA LYS A 137 4.43 32.71 12.00
C LYS A 137 3.69 32.39 13.30
N ASP A 138 4.21 32.95 14.38
CA ASP A 138 3.53 33.05 15.67
C ASP A 138 2.12 33.54 15.42
N LYS A 139 1.15 32.69 15.76
CA LYS A 139 -0.27 33.03 15.67
C LYS A 139 -0.47 34.28 16.50
N THR A 140 -0.82 35.39 15.84
CA THR A 140 -1.16 36.64 16.51
C THR A 140 -2.11 36.32 17.68
N ILE A 141 -1.95 36.98 18.83
CA ILE A 141 -2.78 36.77 20.02
C ILE A 141 -4.28 36.78 19.64
N THR A 142 -4.65 37.64 18.69
CA THR A 142 -5.98 37.73 18.07
C THR A 142 -6.45 36.44 17.38
N ASP A 143 -5.58 35.74 16.66
CA ASP A 143 -5.88 34.48 15.97
C ASP A 143 -6.11 33.34 16.99
N LYS A 144 -5.33 33.34 18.08
CA LYS A 144 -5.52 32.41 19.21
C LYS A 144 -6.85 32.64 19.93
N MET A 145 -7.30 33.89 20.03
CA MET A 145 -8.62 34.24 20.58
C MET A 145 -9.76 33.90 19.61
N LEU A 146 -9.62 34.18 18.32
CA LEU A 146 -10.67 33.96 17.31
C LEU A 146 -10.90 32.47 17.02
N PHE A 147 -9.84 31.66 17.04
CA PHE A 147 -9.86 30.24 16.69
C PHE A 147 -9.60 29.31 17.90
N TRP A 148 -9.84 29.80 19.12
CA TRP A 148 -9.58 29.06 20.36
C TRP A 148 -10.29 27.69 20.42
N ALA A 149 -11.48 27.58 19.84
CA ALA A 149 -12.27 26.36 19.81
C ALA A 149 -12.01 25.48 18.56
N THR A 150 -11.43 26.02 17.48
CA THR A 150 -11.27 25.26 16.22
C THR A 150 -10.04 25.70 15.47
N LYS A 151 -9.00 24.87 15.48
CA LYS A 151 -7.78 25.11 14.69
C LYS A 151 -8.11 25.01 13.19
N PRO A 152 -7.65 25.94 12.33
CA PRO A 152 -7.79 25.79 10.89
C PRO A 152 -7.07 24.51 10.44
N LYS A 153 -7.74 23.71 9.60
CA LYS A 153 -7.13 22.53 8.98
C LYS A 153 -6.18 23.01 7.89
N PHE A 154 -4.89 22.67 8.01
CA PHE A 154 -3.88 23.00 7.01
C PHE A 154 -3.94 22.03 5.83
N GLY A 155 -3.55 22.52 4.66
CA GLY A 155 -3.47 21.74 3.42
C GLY A 155 -4.71 21.89 2.52
N THR A 156 -4.50 21.55 1.25
CA THR A 156 -5.52 21.57 0.22
C THR A 156 -6.32 20.26 0.27
N ALA A 157 -7.62 20.33 0.56
CA ALA A 157 -8.47 19.14 0.61
C ALA A 157 -8.71 18.60 -0.81
N LEU A 158 -8.36 17.35 -1.03
CA LEU A 158 -8.59 16.61 -2.27
C LEU A 158 -10.01 16.01 -2.30
N ASP A 159 -10.70 16.08 -3.44
CA ASP A 159 -11.98 15.40 -3.64
C ASP A 159 -11.74 13.92 -3.99
N PRO A 160 -12.01 12.96 -3.09
CA PRO A 160 -11.66 11.56 -3.32
C PRO A 160 -12.46 10.95 -4.48
N VAL A 161 -13.69 11.41 -4.72
CA VAL A 161 -14.57 10.84 -5.74
C VAL A 161 -14.13 11.32 -7.12
N LYS A 162 -13.87 12.62 -7.26
CA LYS A 162 -13.37 13.17 -8.53
C LYS A 162 -11.97 12.68 -8.84
N GLU A 163 -11.12 12.50 -7.83
CA GLU A 163 -9.77 12.00 -8.03
C GLU A 163 -9.78 10.55 -8.52
N LYS A 164 -10.59 9.69 -7.90
CA LYS A 164 -10.77 8.32 -8.38
C LYS A 164 -11.20 8.30 -9.85
N LYS A 165 -12.18 9.12 -10.22
CA LYS A 165 -12.65 9.23 -11.61
C LYS A 165 -11.55 9.68 -12.57
N ARG A 166 -10.72 10.65 -12.17
CA ARG A 166 -9.56 11.10 -12.96
C ARG A 166 -8.56 9.97 -13.18
N ILE A 167 -8.26 9.19 -12.14
CA ILE A 167 -7.35 8.05 -12.22
C ILE A 167 -7.89 6.98 -13.17
N GLU A 168 -9.17 6.61 -13.05
CA GLU A 168 -9.81 5.65 -13.96
C GLU A 168 -9.78 6.13 -15.41
N GLN A 169 -10.07 7.41 -15.65
CA GLN A 169 -9.99 8.01 -16.99
C GLN A 169 -8.57 7.97 -17.57
N ASN A 170 -7.55 8.25 -16.75
CA ASN A 170 -6.16 8.18 -17.17
C ASN A 170 -5.75 6.74 -17.50
N GLN A 171 -6.18 5.76 -16.71
CA GLN A 171 -5.93 4.34 -16.97
C GLN A 171 -6.56 3.89 -18.30
N VAL A 172 -7.83 4.24 -18.54
CA VAL A 172 -8.51 3.93 -19.81
C VAL A 172 -7.85 4.63 -21.00
N SER A 173 -7.36 5.85 -20.81
CA SER A 173 -6.71 6.65 -21.85
C SER A 173 -5.24 6.29 -22.06
N GLY A 174 -4.69 5.32 -21.32
CA GLY A 174 -3.25 4.97 -21.34
C GLY A 174 -2.32 6.11 -20.90
N LYS A 175 -2.86 7.14 -20.23
CA LYS A 175 -2.08 8.26 -19.68
C LYS A 175 -1.54 7.89 -18.29
N LYS A 176 -0.41 8.49 -17.91
CA LYS A 176 0.20 8.27 -16.60
C LYS A 176 -0.74 8.69 -15.47
N ILE A 177 -0.73 7.99 -14.34
CA ILE A 177 -1.63 8.26 -13.20
C ILE A 177 -1.43 9.68 -12.62
N ASN A 178 -0.19 10.18 -12.65
CA ASN A 178 0.18 11.52 -12.16
C ASN A 178 -0.11 12.66 -13.15
N SER A 179 -0.68 12.38 -14.33
CA SER A 179 -0.93 13.41 -15.35
C SER A 179 -2.30 14.06 -15.21
N GLY A 180 -2.36 15.38 -15.36
CA GLY A 180 -3.60 16.17 -15.29
C GLY A 180 -3.76 16.96 -13.99
N GLU A 181 -4.83 17.75 -13.93
CA GLU A 181 -5.15 18.62 -12.79
C GLU A 181 -5.83 17.83 -11.68
N VAL A 182 -5.39 18.04 -10.44
CA VAL A 182 -5.90 17.34 -9.25
C VAL A 182 -7.13 18.07 -8.72
N PRO A 183 -8.30 17.41 -8.56
CA PRO A 183 -9.54 18.07 -8.17
C PRO A 183 -9.52 18.47 -6.69
N ILE A 184 -9.44 19.77 -6.43
CA ILE A 184 -9.40 20.34 -5.10
C ILE A 184 -10.81 20.70 -4.61
N ILE A 185 -11.13 20.35 -3.36
CA ILE A 185 -12.31 20.83 -2.65
C ILE A 185 -12.05 22.26 -2.18
N SER A 186 -12.54 23.25 -2.93
CA SER A 186 -12.60 24.63 -2.45
C SER A 186 -13.75 24.77 -1.45
N ARG A 187 -13.45 24.93 -0.16
CA ARG A 187 -14.48 25.30 0.82
C ARG A 187 -14.75 26.80 0.69
N LYS A 188 -15.90 27.19 0.15
CA LYS A 188 -16.36 28.59 0.27
C LYS A 188 -16.59 28.88 1.75
N THR A 189 -15.78 29.77 2.32
CA THR A 189 -15.97 30.27 3.68
C THR A 189 -17.26 31.07 3.71
N LYS A 190 -18.37 30.46 4.14
CA LYS A 190 -19.56 31.22 4.56
C LYS A 190 -19.20 31.90 5.88
N SER A 191 -18.61 33.08 5.79
CA SER A 191 -18.51 33.97 6.94
C SER A 191 -19.93 34.36 7.34
N LYS A 192 -20.32 34.06 8.60
CA LYS A 192 -21.55 34.54 9.23
C LYS A 192 -21.32 35.88 9.94
N ILE A 193 -20.38 36.70 9.45
CA ILE A 193 -20.25 38.06 9.94
C ILE A 193 -21.16 38.90 9.05
N PRO A 194 -22.27 39.45 9.56
CA PRO A 194 -23.03 40.43 8.79
C PRO A 194 -22.05 41.56 8.42
N ALA A 195 -22.02 41.94 7.15
CA ALA A 195 -21.24 43.06 6.65
C ALA A 195 -21.80 44.36 7.25
N ILE A 196 -21.46 44.59 8.51
CA ILE A 196 -21.68 45.82 9.24
C ILE A 196 -20.27 46.34 9.45
N TRP A 197 -20.03 47.61 9.12
CA TRP A 197 -18.73 48.27 8.96
C TRP A 197 -18.13 48.12 7.55
N ARG A 198 -18.71 48.90 6.62
CA ARG A 198 -17.97 49.56 5.54
C ARG A 198 -17.77 51.01 5.96
#